data_AF-A0A495M373-F1
#
_entry.id   AF-A0A495M373-F1
#
_cell.length_a   1.000
_cell.length_b   1.000
_cell.length_c   1.000
_cell.angle_alpha   90.00
_cell.angle_beta   90.00
_cell.angle_gamma   90.00
#
_symmetry.space_group_name_H-M   'P 1'
#
loop_
_entity.id
_entity.type
_entity.pdbx_description
1 polymer ?
#
loop_
_entity_poly.entity_id
_entity_poly.type
_entity_poly.pdbx_seq_one_letter_code
_entity_poly.pdbx_strand_id
1 'polypeptide(L)'
;MKTKSFYVKLFLLIVPIIILASVPFIEGNTNSIGGGGYDLTDLFYGIYILIAIIAWIFFMIIHSLVFRKKSDVVAENSKLIVTGIVVFIIACLILFNTWIK
;
A
#
# COMPACT_ATOMS: atom_id res chain seq x y z
N MET A 1 -18.74 -9.38 -16.16
CA MET A 1 -18.53 -9.11 -14.71
C MET A 1 -17.06 -9.12 -14.25
N LYS A 2 -16.09 -9.58 -15.05
CA LYS A 2 -14.65 -9.64 -14.67
C LYS A 2 -14.01 -8.26 -14.40
N THR A 3 -14.29 -7.25 -15.21
CA THR A 3 -13.74 -5.89 -15.06
C THR A 3 -14.15 -5.23 -13.73
N LYS A 4 -15.41 -5.36 -13.31
CA LYS A 4 -15.89 -4.82 -12.03
C LYS A 4 -15.11 -5.40 -10.84
N SER A 5 -14.80 -6.70 -10.85
CA SER A 5 -14.05 -7.34 -9.75
C SER A 5 -12.61 -6.82 -9.65
N PHE A 6 -11.95 -6.65 -10.80
CA PHE A 6 -10.60 -6.08 -10.85
C PHE A 6 -10.53 -4.68 -10.23
N TYR A 7 -11.43 -3.78 -10.64
CA TYR A 7 -11.46 -2.41 -10.11
C TYR A 7 -11.75 -2.36 -8.61
N VAL A 8 -12.62 -3.24 -8.10
CA VAL A 8 -12.90 -3.31 -6.65
C VAL A 8 -11.66 -3.74 -5.86
N LYS A 9 -10.94 -4.77 -6.32
CA LYS A 9 -9.70 -5.22 -5.66
C LYS A 9 -8.61 -4.15 -5.71
N LEU A 10 -8.51 -3.43 -6.83
CA LEU A 10 -7.57 -2.32 -6.97
C LEU A 10 -7.96 -1.14 -6.06
N PHE A 11 -9.23 -0.81 -5.94
CA PHE A 11 -9.72 0.24 -5.05
C PHE A 11 -9.43 -0.08 -3.58
N LEU A 12 -9.51 -1.36 -3.19
CA LEU A 12 -9.13 -1.85 -1.87
C LEU A 12 -7.64 -1.57 -1.54
N LEU A 13 -6.76 -1.49 -2.54
CA LEU A 13 -5.36 -1.08 -2.36
C LEU A 13 -5.23 0.43 -2.27
N ILE A 14 -5.85 1.14 -3.22
CA ILE A 14 -5.61 2.57 -3.43
C ILE A 14 -6.20 3.40 -2.28
N VAL A 15 -7.40 3.09 -1.80
CA VAL A 15 -8.10 3.92 -0.80
C VAL A 15 -7.32 4.02 0.51
N PRO A 16 -6.89 2.91 1.16
CA PRO A 16 -6.11 3.01 2.38
C PRO A 16 -4.80 3.78 2.20
N ILE A 17 -4.14 3.60 1.05
CA ILE A 17 -2.89 4.31 0.74
C ILE A 17 -3.13 5.81 0.61
N ILE A 18 -4.17 6.24 -0.13
CA ILE A 18 -4.49 7.66 -0.28
C ILE A 18 -4.84 8.29 1.08
N ILE A 19 -5.65 7.59 1.89
CA ILE A 19 -6.03 8.09 3.23
C ILE A 19 -4.77 8.29 4.08
N LEU A 20 -3.91 7.26 4.19
CA LEU A 20 -2.67 7.35 4.98
C LEU A 20 -1.69 8.39 4.43
N ALA A 21 -1.55 8.47 3.11
CA ALA A 21 -0.67 9.43 2.45
C ALA A 21 -1.17 10.88 2.58
N SER A 22 -2.47 11.09 2.78
CA SER A 22 -3.05 12.43 2.96
C SER A 22 -2.85 13.00 4.36
N VAL A 23 -2.61 12.15 5.38
CA VAL A 23 -2.50 12.60 6.78
C VAL A 23 -1.36 13.60 7.00
N PRO A 24 -0.15 13.42 6.46
CA PRO A 24 0.92 14.41 6.59
C PRO A 24 0.63 15.77 5.95
N PHE A 25 -0.28 15.85 4.97
CA PHE A 25 -0.62 17.10 4.26
C PHE A 25 -1.70 17.92 4.96
N ILE A 26 -2.31 17.41 6.03
CA ILE A 26 -3.28 18.16 6.81
C ILE A 26 -2.48 19.17 7.66
N GLU A 27 -2.36 20.39 7.13
CA GLU A 27 -1.70 21.52 7.78
C GLU A 27 -2.22 21.70 9.21
N GLY A 28 -1.33 21.56 10.20
CA GLY A 28 -1.67 21.82 11.61
C GLY A 28 -1.32 20.73 12.61
N ASN A 29 -0.64 19.64 12.21
CA ASN A 29 -0.15 18.68 13.20
C ASN A 29 1.03 19.29 14.01
N THR A 30 0.72 20.03 15.07
CA THR A 30 1.69 20.49 16.07
C THR A 30 2.27 19.35 16.90
N ASN A 31 1.71 18.13 16.76
CA ASN A 31 2.10 16.96 17.51
C ASN A 31 3.04 16.09 16.66
N SER A 32 4.31 16.51 16.63
CA SER A 32 5.40 15.70 16.09
C SER A 32 5.43 14.34 16.80
N ILE A 33 5.34 13.26 16.02
CA ILE A 33 5.54 11.90 16.52
C ILE A 33 7.06 11.70 16.60
N GLY A 34 7.67 12.08 17.72
CA GLY A 34 9.13 12.03 17.85
C GLY A 34 9.63 12.68 19.13
N GLY A 35 10.93 12.56 19.39
CA GLY A 35 11.59 13.12 20.58
C GLY A 35 13.00 13.61 20.25
N GLY A 36 13.53 14.54 21.05
CA GLY A 36 14.89 15.06 20.85
C GLY A 36 15.07 15.98 19.64
N GLY A 37 14.01 16.64 19.17
CA GLY A 37 14.05 17.58 18.04
C GLY A 37 13.82 16.95 16.67
N TYR A 38 13.58 15.64 16.61
CA TYR A 38 13.23 14.92 15.38
C TYR A 38 11.73 14.71 15.29
N ASP A 39 11.17 14.95 14.11
CA ASP A 39 9.81 14.57 13.76
C ASP A 39 9.82 13.28 12.93
N LEU A 40 9.27 12.19 13.48
CA LEU A 40 9.19 10.88 12.82
C LEU A 40 7.81 10.63 12.19
N THR A 41 6.96 11.66 12.11
CA THR A 41 5.61 11.56 11.56
C THR A 41 5.61 10.92 10.16
N ASP A 42 6.49 11.37 9.26
CA ASP A 42 6.59 10.82 7.90
C ASP A 42 7.09 9.36 7.87
N LEU A 43 7.97 8.98 8.80
CA LEU A 43 8.46 7.60 8.92
C LEU A 43 7.32 6.70 9.37
N PHE A 44 6.60 7.15 10.38
CA PHE A 44 5.50 6.42 10.99
C PHE A 44 4.42 6.14 9.94
N TYR A 45 3.89 7.18 9.28
CA TYR A 45 2.88 7.01 8.23
C TYR A 45 3.39 6.21 7.03
N GLY A 46 4.65 6.43 6.63
CA GLY A 46 5.30 5.63 5.58
C GLY A 46 5.32 4.13 5.88
N ILE A 47 5.63 3.74 7.12
CA ILE A 47 5.59 2.35 7.57
C ILE A 47 4.16 1.77 7.50
N TYR A 48 3.14 2.53 7.91
CA TYR A 48 1.74 2.05 7.78
C TYR A 48 1.32 1.83 6.33
N ILE A 49 1.76 2.70 5.41
CA ILE A 49 1.52 2.52 3.97
C ILE A 49 2.18 1.21 3.49
N LEU A 50 3.43 0.94 3.89
CA LEU A 50 4.11 -0.31 3.55
C LEU A 50 3.37 -1.54 4.10
N ILE A 51 2.93 -1.51 5.35
CA ILE A 51 2.16 -2.60 5.98
C ILE A 51 0.84 -2.82 5.21
N ALA A 52 0.13 -1.75 4.84
CA ALA A 52 -1.11 -1.84 4.08
C ALA A 52 -0.88 -2.49 2.70
N ILE A 53 0.19 -2.13 2.00
CA ILE A 53 0.56 -2.74 0.71
C ILE A 53 0.89 -4.23 0.90
N ILE A 54 1.69 -4.58 1.91
CA ILE A 54 2.05 -5.98 2.23
C ILE A 54 0.78 -6.79 2.51
N ALA A 55 -0.10 -6.30 3.38
CA ALA A 55 -1.36 -6.97 3.73
C ALA A 55 -2.23 -7.20 2.48
N TRP A 56 -2.31 -6.21 1.58
CA TRP A 56 -3.04 -6.35 0.34
C TRP A 56 -2.42 -7.38 -0.61
N ILE A 57 -1.09 -7.41 -0.76
CA ILE A 57 -0.39 -8.44 -1.55
C ILE A 57 -0.70 -9.84 -0.98
N PHE A 58 -0.61 -10.01 0.34
CA PHE A 58 -0.96 -11.28 1.00
C PHE A 58 -2.42 -11.68 0.73
N PHE A 59 -3.36 -10.74 0.85
CA PHE A 59 -4.76 -10.98 0.53
C PHE A 59 -4.93 -11.48 -0.91
N MET A 60 -4.25 -10.86 -1.88
CA MET A 60 -4.29 -11.28 -3.28
C MET A 60 -3.66 -12.66 -3.51
N ILE A 61 -2.58 -13.01 -2.81
CA ILE A 61 -1.97 -14.35 -2.85
C ILE A 61 -2.94 -15.38 -2.30
N ILE A 62 -3.51 -15.16 -1.11
CA ILE A 62 -4.48 -16.07 -0.48
C ILE A 62 -5.70 -16.25 -1.39
N HIS A 63 -6.24 -15.17 -1.93
CA HIS A 63 -7.36 -15.22 -2.86
C HIS A 63 -7.01 -16.03 -4.13
N SER A 64 -5.79 -15.89 -4.66
CA SER A 64 -5.31 -16.71 -5.78
C SER A 64 -5.25 -18.20 -5.43
N LEU A 65 -4.78 -18.54 -4.22
CA LEU A 65 -4.71 -19.93 -3.74
C LEU A 65 -6.10 -20.54 -3.54
N VAL A 66 -7.04 -19.80 -2.96
CA VAL A 66 -8.44 -20.24 -2.76
C VAL A 66 -9.11 -20.54 -4.11
N PHE A 67 -8.89 -19.69 -5.11
CA PHE A 67 -9.50 -19.83 -6.44
C PHE A 67 -8.59 -20.50 -7.47
N ARG A 68 -7.59 -21.30 -7.05
CA ARG A 68 -6.57 -21.86 -7.97
C ARG A 68 -7.14 -22.65 -9.16
N LYS A 69 -8.34 -23.24 -9.00
CA LYS A 69 -9.02 -24.02 -10.04
C LYS A 69 -9.56 -23.15 -11.19
N LYS A 70 -9.63 -21.83 -11.02
CA LYS A 70 -10.10 -20.86 -12.01
C LYS A 70 -8.91 -20.11 -12.59
N SER A 71 -8.35 -20.60 -13.70
CA SER A 71 -7.16 -20.03 -14.37
C SER A 71 -7.31 -18.53 -14.65
N ASP A 72 -8.50 -18.09 -15.08
CA ASP A 72 -8.81 -16.68 -15.33
C ASP A 72 -8.60 -15.79 -14.09
N VAL A 73 -9.01 -16.28 -12.91
CA VAL A 73 -8.91 -15.53 -11.64
C VAL A 73 -7.46 -15.49 -11.16
N VAL A 74 -6.71 -16.57 -11.36
CA VAL A 74 -5.29 -16.63 -11.04
C VAL A 74 -4.49 -15.65 -11.92
N ALA A 75 -4.78 -15.62 -13.22
CA ALA A 75 -4.14 -14.70 -14.16
C ALA A 75 -4.48 -13.21 -13.91
N GLU A 76 -5.70 -12.92 -13.43
CA GLU A 76 -6.07 -11.56 -13.01
C GLU A 76 -5.36 -11.17 -11.71
N ASN A 77 -5.37 -12.06 -10.71
CA ASN A 77 -4.73 -11.80 -9.42
C ASN A 77 -3.21 -11.68 -9.56
N SER A 78 -2.56 -12.42 -10.47
CA SER A 78 -1.12 -12.30 -10.69
C SER A 78 -0.73 -10.91 -11.21
N LYS A 79 -1.50 -10.32 -12.13
CA LYS A 79 -1.30 -8.93 -12.58
C LYS A 79 -1.44 -7.94 -11.43
N LEU A 80 -2.42 -8.14 -10.57
CA LEU A 80 -2.66 -7.32 -9.38
C LEU A 80 -1.52 -7.48 -8.36
N ILE A 81 -1.01 -8.69 -8.13
CA ILE A 81 0.15 -8.95 -7.25
C ILE A 81 1.39 -8.23 -7.79
N VAL A 82 1.68 -8.35 -9.10
CA VAL A 82 2.80 -7.64 -9.74
C VAL A 82 2.64 -6.13 -9.55
N THR A 83 1.43 -5.60 -9.74
CA THR A 83 1.13 -4.17 -9.50
C THR A 83 1.40 -3.80 -8.05
N GLY A 84 0.97 -4.61 -7.09
CA GLY A 84 1.23 -4.40 -5.66
C GLY A 84 2.72 -4.39 -5.33
N ILE A 85 3.51 -5.31 -5.92
CA ILE A 85 4.97 -5.34 -5.75
C ILE A 85 5.63 -4.09 -6.32
N VAL A 86 5.21 -3.63 -7.51
CA VAL A 86 5.73 -2.39 -8.10
C VAL A 86 5.42 -1.19 -7.20
N VAL A 87 4.18 -1.08 -6.71
CA VAL A 87 3.78 -0.02 -5.77
C VAL A 87 4.59 -0.12 -4.46
N PHE A 88 4.85 -1.32 -3.95
CA PHE A 88 5.68 -1.54 -2.77
C PHE A 88 7.11 -1.02 -2.97
N ILE A 89 7.74 -1.35 -4.10
CA ILE A 89 9.10 -0.87 -4.42
C ILE A 89 9.13 0.65 -4.50
N ILE A 90 8.16 1.27 -5.19
CA ILE A 90 8.05 2.72 -5.30
C ILE A 90 7.88 3.36 -3.90
N ALA A 91 7.01 2.79 -3.06
CA ALA A 91 6.79 3.29 -1.70
C ALA A 91 8.07 3.20 -0.85
N CYS A 92 8.82 2.10 -0.94
CA CYS A 92 10.12 1.96 -0.29
C CYS A 92 11.11 3.02 -0.77
N LEU A 93 11.22 3.23 -2.09
CA LEU A 93 12.13 4.23 -2.65
C LEU A 93 11.80 5.65 -2.17
N ILE A 94 10.51 6.00 -2.14
CA ILE A 94 10.06 7.31 -1.64
C ILE A 94 10.43 7.43 -0.16
N LEU A 95 10.07 6.45 0.66
CA LEU A 95 10.35 6.46 2.10
C LEU A 95 11.87 6.62 2.33
N PHE A 96 12.70 5.70 1.83
CA PHE A 96 14.14 5.77 2.10
C PHE A 96 14.82 7.01 1.51
N ASN A 97 14.38 7.51 0.36
CA ASN A 97 14.93 8.75 -0.21
C ASN A 97 14.53 10.00 0.59
N THR A 98 13.36 10.01 1.22
CA THR A 98 12.97 11.12 2.12
C THR A 98 13.77 11.14 3.42
N TRP A 99 14.31 10.00 3.87
CA TRP A 99 15.06 9.86 5.13
C TRP A 99 16.59 9.96 4.98
N ILE A 100 17.14 9.85 3.76
CA ILE A 100 18.59 9.98 3.49
C ILE A 100 18.91 11.41 2.99
N LYS A 101 18.58 12.43 3.78
CA LYS A 101 19.00 13.81 3.55
C LYS A 101 19.96 14.28 4.63
#